data_AF-A0A7D5VJM5-F1
#
_entry.id   AF-A0A7D5VJM5-F1
#
_cell.length_a   1.000
_cell.length_b   1.000
_cell.length_c   1.000
_cell.angle_alpha   90.00
_cell.angle_beta   90.00
_cell.angle_gamma   90.00
#
_symmetry.space_group_name_H-M   'P 1'
#
loop_
_entity.id
_entity.type
_entity.pdbx_description
1 polymer ?
#
loop_
_entity_poly.entity_id
_entity_poly.type
_entity_poly.pdbx_seq_one_letter_code
_entity_poly.pdbx_strand_id
1 'polypeptide(L)'
;MPPRPGSIRGCLCPAVRRSCSPDRRARRPGPSNRASHTASLLLLPSGRVITSEPTTWLGTGLTPSARGRFDPDTCRAARRGQEGADVPLRGVFRATGPARTTGALSLALGVAVSVLAGCAAPDGTGSAKPAAVRLPPRHAGFDYQIGGAYTPPAGVRIVSRDRSDTPAPGLYNICYVNAFQAQPDERGSWPRDLLLRDAHGGVVVDRDWNEALLDIGTAAKRERVAQRVNRWIDGCARKGFDAVEPDNYDSYTRSRGLLDAGDATAFMALLSRHAHARHLAIAQKNTAELAGQRRRAGLDFAVTEECGQYDECGVYAKAFADRVVDIEYTASGLRKALAGWGNRLSIVRRDRDVTTPGSEGYVRAVR
;
A
#
# COMPACT_ATOMS: atom_id res chain seq x y z
N MET A 1 1.31 36.01 4.15
CA MET A 1 1.70 34.73 4.78
C MET A 1 0.82 33.65 4.21
N PRO A 2 1.36 32.64 3.50
CA PRO A 2 0.56 31.50 3.08
C PRO A 2 0.23 30.61 4.31
N PRO A 3 -0.89 29.89 4.30
CA PRO A 3 -1.27 29.01 5.39
C PRO A 3 -0.25 27.88 5.55
N ARG A 4 0.11 27.57 6.80
CA ARG A 4 0.98 26.44 7.15
C ARG A 4 0.36 25.13 6.62
N PRO A 5 1.14 24.21 6.03
CA PRO A 5 0.64 22.88 5.74
C PRO A 5 0.18 22.21 7.04
N GLY A 6 -1.02 21.65 7.02
CA GLY A 6 -1.59 20.92 8.14
C GLY A 6 -0.65 19.83 8.61
N SER A 7 -0.46 19.74 9.92
CA SER A 7 0.23 18.64 10.58
C SER A 7 -0.40 17.33 10.15
N ILE A 8 0.29 16.56 9.32
CA ILE A 8 -0.02 15.15 9.09
C ILE A 8 0.20 14.49 10.45
N ARG A 9 -0.87 14.23 11.20
CA ARG A 9 -0.80 13.28 12.31
C ARG A 9 -0.51 11.94 11.64
N GLY A 10 0.76 11.52 11.69
CA GLY A 10 1.22 10.26 11.12
C GLY A 10 0.28 9.15 11.56
N CYS A 11 -0.38 8.55 10.58
CA CYS A 11 -1.25 7.41 10.76
C CYS A 11 -0.43 6.25 11.34
N LEU A 12 -0.92 5.69 12.43
CA LEU A 12 -0.23 4.72 13.25
C LEU A 12 -0.99 3.41 13.20
N CYS A 13 -0.33 2.26 13.30
CA CYS A 13 -1.07 1.04 13.60
C CYS A 13 -1.18 0.88 15.13
N PRO A 14 -2.37 0.61 15.68
CA PRO A 14 -2.50 -0.07 16.94
C PRO A 14 -2.25 -1.54 16.62
N ALA A 15 -1.24 -2.11 17.25
CA ALA A 15 -1.07 -3.54 17.18
C ALA A 15 -2.40 -4.27 17.42
N VAL A 16 -2.65 -5.24 16.54
CA VAL A 16 -3.87 -6.06 16.50
C VAL A 16 -4.14 -6.60 17.90
N ARG A 17 -5.07 -5.96 18.64
CA ARG A 17 -5.65 -6.56 19.84
C ARG A 17 -6.51 -7.71 19.37
N ARG A 18 -5.95 -8.91 19.34
CA ARG A 18 -6.77 -10.13 19.34
C ARG A 18 -7.71 -10.05 20.55
N SER A 19 -9.00 -10.09 20.26
CA SER A 19 -10.06 -10.21 21.24
C SER A 19 -9.93 -11.60 21.89
N CYS A 20 -9.23 -11.70 23.01
CA CYS A 20 -9.37 -12.87 23.88
C CYS A 20 -10.75 -12.77 24.55
N SER A 21 -11.72 -13.55 24.06
CA SER A 21 -13.01 -13.72 24.72
C SER A 21 -12.81 -14.47 26.05
N PRO A 22 -13.35 -13.99 27.19
CA PRO A 22 -13.22 -14.68 28.47
C PRO A 22 -14.44 -15.56 28.69
N ASP A 23 -14.39 -16.84 28.32
CA ASP A 23 -15.11 -17.85 29.10
C ASP A 23 -14.63 -19.27 28.76
N ARG A 24 -13.96 -19.90 29.71
CA ARG A 24 -14.12 -21.33 30.05
C ARG A 24 -13.38 -21.57 31.36
N ARG A 25 -14.17 -21.55 32.44
CA ARG A 25 -13.77 -21.99 33.77
C ARG A 25 -13.08 -23.35 33.68
N ALA A 26 -11.97 -23.44 34.39
CA ALA A 26 -11.22 -24.64 34.65
C ALA A 26 -12.13 -25.75 35.22
N ARG A 27 -12.14 -26.90 34.54
CA ARG A 27 -12.43 -28.20 35.18
C ARG A 27 -11.16 -29.03 35.10
N ARG A 28 -10.63 -29.37 36.28
CA ARG A 28 -9.50 -30.29 36.48
C ARG A 28 -9.86 -31.68 35.97
N PRO A 29 -8.96 -32.43 35.30
CA PRO A 29 -9.08 -33.88 35.21
C PRO A 29 -8.32 -34.55 36.36
N GLY A 30 -8.98 -35.52 37.01
CA GLY A 30 -8.39 -36.44 37.98
C GLY A 30 -7.52 -37.52 37.32
N PRO A 31 -6.84 -38.36 38.12
CA PRO A 31 -5.78 -39.24 37.61
C PRO A 31 -6.35 -40.47 36.90
N SER A 32 -5.77 -40.80 35.74
CA SER A 32 -6.09 -42.01 34.97
C SER A 32 -5.29 -43.20 35.50
N ASN A 33 -6.01 -44.27 35.86
CA ASN A 33 -5.46 -45.61 36.05
C ASN A 33 -5.50 -46.39 34.74
N ARG A 34 -4.49 -47.22 34.50
CA ARG A 34 -4.37 -48.16 33.37
C ARG A 34 -5.52 -49.18 33.33
N ALA A 35 -6.00 -49.51 32.13
CA ALA A 35 -6.25 -50.90 31.73
C ALA A 35 -6.46 -50.99 30.20
N SER A 36 -5.77 -51.95 29.61
CA SER A 36 -5.88 -52.45 28.24
C SER A 36 -7.28 -52.97 27.92
N HIS A 37 -7.72 -52.95 26.65
CA HIS A 37 -8.29 -54.11 25.96
C HIS A 37 -8.53 -53.82 24.46
N THR A 38 -8.54 -54.93 23.75
CA THR A 38 -8.44 -55.22 22.32
C THR A 38 -9.72 -55.03 21.51
N ALA A 39 -9.53 -54.73 20.21
CA ALA A 39 -10.20 -55.25 19.00
C ALA A 39 -11.74 -55.35 18.94
N SER A 40 -12.36 -54.71 17.94
CA SER A 40 -12.75 -55.37 16.67
C SER A 40 -13.85 -54.62 15.91
N LEU A 41 -13.70 -54.71 14.59
CA LEU A 41 -14.59 -54.34 13.49
C LEU A 41 -15.97 -55.02 13.58
N LEU A 42 -17.04 -54.34 13.16
CA LEU A 42 -18.23 -54.99 12.55
C LEU A 42 -19.09 -54.00 11.75
N LEU A 43 -19.75 -54.57 10.74
CA LEU A 43 -20.33 -53.98 9.53
C LEU A 43 -21.67 -53.24 9.71
N LEU A 44 -21.97 -52.39 8.71
CA LEU A 44 -23.25 -51.89 8.16
C LEU A 44 -24.39 -52.95 8.10
N PRO A 45 -25.70 -52.66 7.77
CA PRO A 45 -26.19 -51.62 6.84
C PRO A 45 -27.63 -51.05 7.03
N SER A 46 -28.01 -50.15 6.09
CA SER A 46 -29.33 -50.02 5.41
C SER A 46 -30.33 -48.90 5.78
N GLY A 47 -30.66 -48.10 4.75
CA GLY A 47 -31.99 -47.53 4.39
C GLY A 47 -32.49 -46.35 5.23
N ARG A 48 -33.24 -45.36 4.72
CA ARG A 48 -34.00 -45.20 3.48
C ARG A 48 -34.24 -43.69 3.23
N VAL A 49 -34.46 -43.36 1.97
CA VAL A 49 -34.89 -42.05 1.44
C VAL A 49 -36.39 -41.85 1.69
N ILE A 50 -36.80 -40.63 2.09
CA ILE A 50 -38.17 -40.13 1.93
C ILE A 50 -38.10 -38.70 1.39
N THR A 51 -38.77 -38.51 0.24
CA THR A 51 -39.03 -37.25 -0.46
C THR A 51 -40.35 -36.64 0.00
N SER A 52 -40.44 -35.32 0.15
CA SER A 52 -41.69 -34.56 0.02
C SER A 52 -41.41 -33.08 -0.24
N GLU A 53 -41.76 -32.60 -1.44
CA GLU A 53 -41.97 -31.18 -1.73
C GLU A 53 -43.48 -30.81 -1.51
N PRO A 54 -43.98 -29.62 -1.91
CA PRO A 54 -44.00 -28.42 -1.06
C PRO A 54 -45.44 -27.88 -0.86
N THR A 55 -45.65 -27.07 0.17
CA THR A 55 -46.94 -26.40 0.39
C THR A 55 -46.87 -24.94 -0.07
N THR A 56 -47.62 -24.64 -1.12
CA THR A 56 -48.01 -23.31 -1.58
C THR A 56 -48.98 -22.63 -0.61
N TRP A 57 -48.82 -21.32 -0.39
CA TRP A 57 -49.87 -20.43 0.11
C TRP A 57 -50.13 -19.31 -0.90
N LEU A 58 -51.41 -19.18 -1.27
CA LEU A 58 -52.02 -18.10 -2.04
C LEU A 58 -52.76 -17.16 -1.08
N GLY A 59 -52.85 -15.88 -1.43
CA GLY A 59 -53.73 -14.88 -0.83
C GLY A 59 -53.12 -13.47 -0.91
N THR A 60 -53.25 -12.75 -2.04
CA THR A 60 -54.22 -11.64 -2.26
C THR A 60 -54.14 -10.55 -1.18
N GLY A 61 -53.88 -9.28 -1.42
CA GLY A 61 -53.90 -8.42 -2.61
C GLY A 61 -54.33 -7.04 -2.13
N LEU A 62 -53.72 -5.94 -2.61
CA LEU A 62 -54.28 -4.59 -2.64
C LEU A 62 -53.38 -3.68 -3.51
N THR A 63 -54.06 -2.85 -4.29
CA THR A 63 -53.67 -2.11 -5.50
C THR A 63 -53.04 -0.72 -5.25
N PRO A 64 -52.55 -0.01 -6.29
CA PRO A 64 -51.52 1.02 -6.20
C PRO A 64 -52.02 2.46 -6.43
N SER A 65 -51.29 3.44 -5.87
CA SER A 65 -51.15 4.84 -6.34
C SER A 65 -50.06 5.48 -5.46
N ALA A 66 -49.10 6.29 -5.90
CA ALA A 66 -49.15 7.30 -6.94
C ALA A 66 -47.77 7.53 -7.58
N ARG A 67 -47.84 8.06 -8.79
CA ARG A 67 -46.76 8.43 -9.70
C ARG A 67 -46.01 9.67 -9.19
N GLY A 68 -44.69 9.64 -9.26
CA GLY A 68 -43.84 10.83 -9.29
C GLY A 68 -42.82 10.68 -10.41
N ARG A 69 -43.05 11.37 -11.53
CA ARG A 69 -42.11 11.46 -12.66
C ARG A 69 -40.98 12.40 -12.27
N PHE A 70 -39.74 12.06 -12.62
CA PHE A 70 -38.65 13.02 -12.70
C PHE A 70 -38.13 12.98 -14.14
N ASP A 71 -38.26 14.11 -14.82
CA ASP A 71 -37.88 14.37 -16.21
C ASP A 71 -36.48 15.01 -16.22
N PRO A 72 -35.52 14.53 -17.02
CA PRO A 72 -34.18 15.10 -17.15
C PRO A 72 -34.17 16.17 -18.25
N ASP A 73 -33.79 17.40 -17.91
CA ASP A 73 -33.04 18.36 -18.76
C ASP A 73 -33.29 19.80 -18.28
N THR A 74 -32.22 20.49 -17.91
CA THR A 74 -32.18 21.95 -18.00
C THR A 74 -30.74 22.39 -18.22
N CYS A 75 -30.46 22.68 -19.49
CA CYS A 75 -29.27 23.36 -19.95
C CYS A 75 -29.73 24.65 -20.66
N ARG A 76 -28.95 25.74 -20.50
CA ARG A 76 -29.13 27.12 -21.05
C ARG A 76 -30.05 28.00 -20.18
N ALA A 77 -29.72 29.23 -19.77
CA ALA A 77 -28.90 30.26 -20.40
C ALA A 77 -28.36 31.27 -19.38
N ALA A 78 -27.13 31.76 -19.58
CA ALA A 78 -26.76 33.16 -19.36
C ALA A 78 -25.55 33.50 -20.24
N ARG A 79 -25.81 34.16 -21.37
CA ARG A 79 -24.85 34.99 -22.12
C ARG A 79 -25.27 36.45 -21.92
N ARG A 80 -24.28 37.35 -22.12
CA ARG A 80 -24.25 38.84 -22.06
C ARG A 80 -23.65 39.32 -20.74
N GLY A 81 -22.65 40.20 -20.69
CA GLY A 81 -22.20 41.19 -21.69
C GLY A 81 -20.72 41.14 -22.04
N GLN A 82 -20.43 41.94 -23.07
CA GLN A 82 -19.26 42.03 -23.91
C GLN A 82 -18.97 43.53 -24.02
N GLU A 83 -17.77 43.96 -23.68
CA GLU A 83 -17.13 45.26 -23.99
C GLU A 83 -15.64 45.00 -23.68
N GLY A 84 -14.65 45.15 -24.55
CA GLY A 84 -14.52 45.96 -25.76
C GLY A 84 -13.34 46.91 -25.55
N ALA A 85 -12.13 46.55 -26.02
CA ALA A 85 -11.07 47.50 -26.37
C ALA A 85 -9.96 46.80 -27.16
N ASP A 86 -9.89 47.14 -28.43
CA ASP A 86 -8.90 46.78 -29.44
C ASP A 86 -7.69 47.74 -29.41
N VAL A 87 -6.51 47.19 -29.74
CA VAL A 87 -5.45 47.77 -30.63
C VAL A 87 -4.56 48.91 -30.05
N PRO A 88 -3.24 49.04 -30.40
CA PRO A 88 -2.60 48.62 -31.66
C PRO A 88 -1.26 47.87 -31.63
N LEU A 89 -1.07 47.14 -32.74
CA LEU A 89 0.21 46.88 -33.39
C LEU A 89 0.59 48.07 -34.30
N ARG A 90 1.83 48.56 -34.22
CA ARG A 90 2.67 49.00 -35.37
C ARG A 90 4.01 49.56 -34.88
N GLY A 91 5.11 49.17 -35.55
CA GLY A 91 6.42 49.81 -35.37
C GLY A 91 7.60 49.00 -35.94
N VAL A 92 7.71 48.97 -37.26
CA VAL A 92 8.88 48.52 -38.03
C VAL A 92 10.02 49.54 -37.89
N PHE A 93 11.30 49.13 -37.84
CA PHE A 93 12.39 49.63 -38.72
C PHE A 93 13.71 48.84 -38.55
N ARG A 94 14.22 48.42 -39.72
CA ARG A 94 15.61 48.13 -40.17
C ARG A 94 16.64 49.12 -39.60
N ALA A 95 17.97 48.94 -39.63
CA ALA A 95 18.94 47.94 -40.08
C ALA A 95 20.32 48.45 -39.58
N THR A 96 21.35 47.58 -39.56
CA THR A 96 22.65 47.70 -40.28
C THR A 96 23.72 46.84 -39.60
N GLY A 97 24.37 45.96 -40.37
CA GLY A 97 25.63 45.30 -40.01
C GLY A 97 26.83 46.27 -40.05
N PRO A 98 28.10 45.83 -40.15
CA PRO A 98 28.56 44.82 -41.12
C PRO A 98 29.61 43.80 -40.56
N ALA A 99 29.81 42.65 -41.22
CA ALA A 99 31.01 42.22 -41.98
C ALA A 99 32.28 41.98 -41.12
N ARG A 100 33.17 40.99 -41.30
CA ARG A 100 33.62 40.03 -42.34
C ARG A 100 34.72 39.18 -41.60
N THR A 101 35.12 37.94 -41.89
CA THR A 101 35.81 37.32 -43.06
C THR A 101 36.19 35.90 -42.59
N THR A 102 35.75 34.80 -43.23
CA THR A 102 36.38 34.00 -44.31
C THR A 102 37.78 33.41 -44.04
N GLY A 103 37.86 32.08 -44.23
CA GLY A 103 39.07 31.31 -44.60
C GLY A 103 39.18 30.01 -43.78
N ALA A 104 39.42 28.82 -44.31
CA ALA A 104 39.52 28.30 -45.68
C ALA A 104 39.45 26.75 -45.61
N LEU A 105 39.04 26.12 -46.71
CA LEU A 105 39.09 24.68 -46.97
C LEU A 105 40.52 24.11 -46.89
N SER A 106 40.64 22.83 -46.52
CA SER A 106 41.63 21.91 -47.10
C SER A 106 41.10 20.48 -47.08
N LEU A 107 40.93 19.93 -48.29
CA LEU A 107 40.79 18.51 -48.62
C LEU A 107 42.10 17.76 -48.33
N ALA A 108 42.02 16.49 -47.92
CA ALA A 108 42.81 15.40 -48.52
C ALA A 108 42.38 14.01 -48.02
N LEU A 109 42.07 13.14 -48.99
CA LEU A 109 42.28 11.68 -49.10
C LEU A 109 42.28 10.83 -47.80
N GLY A 110 41.46 9.80 -47.63
CA GLY A 110 41.09 8.79 -48.63
C GLY A 110 41.90 7.51 -48.38
N VAL A 111 41.42 6.65 -47.47
CA VAL A 111 41.70 5.21 -47.48
C VAL A 111 40.41 4.48 -47.11
N ALA A 112 39.74 3.99 -48.15
CA ALA A 112 38.74 2.95 -48.03
C ALA A 112 39.48 1.60 -47.91
N VAL A 113 39.31 0.91 -46.78
CA VAL A 113 39.52 -0.54 -46.72
C VAL A 113 38.16 -1.17 -46.55
N SER A 114 37.69 -1.75 -47.66
CA SER A 114 36.52 -2.61 -47.72
C SER A 114 36.86 -3.95 -47.06
N VAL A 115 36.31 -4.22 -45.88
CA VAL A 115 36.15 -5.59 -45.38
C VAL A 115 34.66 -5.91 -45.40
N LEU A 116 34.24 -6.50 -46.51
CA LEU A 116 32.99 -7.26 -46.62
C LEU A 116 33.19 -8.59 -45.88
N ALA A 117 32.71 -8.69 -44.65
CA ALA A 117 32.49 -9.97 -43.99
C ALA A 117 31.35 -9.86 -42.95
N GLY A 118 30.17 -10.36 -43.33
CA GLY A 118 29.16 -10.82 -42.38
C GLY A 118 28.16 -9.81 -41.84
N CYS A 119 27.27 -9.28 -42.67
CA CYS A 119 25.96 -8.82 -42.18
C CYS A 119 25.12 -10.05 -41.78
N ALA A 120 25.30 -10.54 -40.56
CA ALA A 120 24.23 -11.25 -39.87
C ALA A 120 23.42 -10.20 -39.10
N ALA A 121 22.18 -10.00 -39.51
CA ALA A 121 21.23 -9.20 -38.74
C ALA A 121 21.11 -9.80 -37.33
N PRO A 122 21.19 -9.01 -36.24
CA PRO A 122 20.71 -9.48 -34.97
C PRO A 122 19.18 -9.40 -35.03
N ASP A 123 18.55 -10.42 -35.59
CA ASP A 123 17.18 -10.79 -35.23
C ASP A 123 17.22 -11.24 -33.77
N GLY A 124 17.10 -10.25 -32.90
CA GLY A 124 17.26 -10.38 -31.47
C GLY A 124 16.43 -9.33 -30.77
N THR A 125 15.12 -9.35 -30.98
CA THR A 125 14.16 -8.91 -29.94
C THR A 125 14.27 -9.87 -28.76
N GLY A 126 15.43 -9.90 -28.11
CA GLY A 126 15.56 -10.37 -26.75
C GLY A 126 14.89 -9.31 -25.90
N SER A 127 13.63 -9.51 -25.56
CA SER A 127 12.97 -8.75 -24.50
C SER A 127 13.93 -8.68 -23.33
N ALA A 128 14.55 -7.50 -23.11
CA ALA A 128 15.44 -7.30 -21.99
C ALA A 128 14.69 -7.75 -20.74
N LYS A 129 15.25 -8.73 -20.02
CA LYS A 129 14.62 -9.24 -18.80
C LYS A 129 14.32 -8.04 -17.91
N PRO A 130 13.08 -7.87 -17.42
CA PRO A 130 12.74 -6.73 -16.59
C PRO A 130 13.79 -6.56 -15.49
N ALA A 131 14.37 -5.37 -15.37
CA ALA A 131 15.35 -5.08 -14.34
C ALA A 131 14.72 -5.45 -12.99
N ALA A 132 15.39 -6.32 -12.24
CA ALA A 132 14.91 -6.74 -10.94
C ALA A 132 14.76 -5.52 -10.02
N VAL A 133 13.64 -5.43 -9.30
CA VAL A 133 13.43 -4.35 -8.32
C VAL A 133 14.55 -4.36 -7.28
N ARG A 134 15.05 -3.18 -6.93
CA ARG A 134 16.07 -3.06 -5.88
C ARG A 134 15.41 -3.36 -4.54
N LEU A 135 15.96 -4.31 -3.80
CA LEU A 135 15.44 -4.71 -2.48
C LEU A 135 16.19 -3.98 -1.35
N PRO A 136 15.58 -3.80 -0.17
CA PRO A 136 16.28 -3.17 0.94
C PRO A 136 17.47 -4.04 1.37
N PRO A 137 18.58 -3.41 1.83
CA PRO A 137 19.66 -4.16 2.47
C PRO A 137 19.11 -4.88 3.71
N ARG A 138 19.63 -6.08 3.99
CA ARG A 138 19.34 -6.80 5.24
C ARG A 138 20.10 -6.14 6.38
N HIS A 139 19.55 -6.21 7.60
CA HIS A 139 20.24 -5.83 8.84
C HIS A 139 20.99 -4.49 8.71
N ALA A 140 20.26 -3.45 8.31
CA ALA A 140 20.83 -2.14 8.07
C ALA A 140 20.18 -1.11 8.99
N GLY A 141 20.91 -0.06 9.34
CA GLY A 141 20.36 1.02 10.17
C GLY A 141 19.09 1.60 9.53
N PHE A 142 18.02 1.68 10.30
CA PHE A 142 16.70 2.10 9.85
C PHE A 142 16.21 3.32 10.63
N ASP A 143 15.37 4.12 9.98
CA ASP A 143 14.63 5.20 10.61
C ASP A 143 13.23 5.33 9.99
N TYR A 144 12.22 5.53 10.84
CA TYR A 144 10.82 5.64 10.44
C TYR A 144 10.39 7.09 10.62
N GLN A 145 10.25 7.79 9.50
CA GLN A 145 10.06 9.24 9.39
C GLN A 145 8.74 9.58 8.69
N ILE A 146 7.67 8.83 8.96
CA ILE A 146 6.36 9.08 8.35
C ILE A 146 5.60 10.27 8.94
N GLY A 147 5.96 10.70 10.16
CA GLY A 147 5.44 11.94 10.78
C GLY A 147 6.13 13.22 10.30
N GLY A 148 7.09 13.09 9.38
CA GLY A 148 7.80 14.20 8.74
C GLY A 148 9.27 13.89 8.47
N ALA A 149 9.75 14.31 7.31
CA ALA A 149 11.14 14.16 6.92
C ALA A 149 12.11 15.00 7.77
N TYR A 150 13.22 14.40 8.17
CA TYR A 150 14.38 15.09 8.75
C TYR A 150 15.68 14.40 8.32
N THR A 151 16.82 15.09 8.40
CA THR A 151 18.12 14.50 8.05
C THR A 151 18.35 13.20 8.83
N PRO A 152 18.45 12.05 8.14
CA PRO A 152 18.62 10.77 8.83
C PRO A 152 19.91 10.77 9.66
N PRO A 153 19.88 10.30 10.92
CA PRO A 153 21.07 10.22 11.75
C PRO A 153 22.16 9.34 11.14
N ALA A 154 23.40 9.52 11.60
CA ALA A 154 24.52 8.68 11.19
C ALA A 154 24.22 7.18 11.40
N GLY A 155 24.65 6.36 10.45
CA GLY A 155 24.42 4.90 10.45
C GLY A 155 23.08 4.47 9.84
N VAL A 156 22.14 5.39 9.56
CA VAL A 156 20.92 5.05 8.82
C VAL A 156 21.24 4.75 7.36
N ARG A 157 20.66 3.67 6.84
CA ARG A 157 20.79 3.16 5.46
C ARG A 157 19.43 2.97 4.79
N ILE A 158 18.36 2.77 5.57
CA ILE A 158 16.99 2.65 5.12
C ILE A 158 16.15 3.74 5.81
N VAL A 159 15.27 4.41 5.08
CA VAL A 159 14.30 5.34 5.67
C VAL A 159 12.92 5.12 5.07
N SER A 160 11.88 5.12 5.90
CA SER A 160 10.49 5.24 5.42
C SER A 160 9.98 6.66 5.65
N ARG A 161 9.34 7.26 4.66
CA ARG A 161 8.78 8.62 4.69
C ARG A 161 7.39 8.65 4.08
N ASP A 162 6.58 9.60 4.52
CA ASP A 162 5.28 9.85 3.90
C ASP A 162 5.42 10.20 2.41
N ARG A 163 4.44 9.79 1.60
CA ARG A 163 4.39 10.08 0.16
C ARG A 163 4.46 11.58 -0.18
N SER A 164 4.12 12.47 0.74
CA SER A 164 4.22 13.93 0.56
C SER A 164 5.66 14.43 0.67
N ASP A 165 6.53 13.73 1.40
CA ASP A 165 7.93 14.08 1.60
C ASP A 165 8.84 13.69 0.42
N THR A 166 10.09 14.15 0.48
CA THR A 166 11.14 13.84 -0.51
C THR A 166 12.04 12.71 0.00
N PRO A 167 12.53 11.79 -0.85
CA PRO A 167 13.55 10.82 -0.48
C PRO A 167 14.81 11.45 0.15
N ALA A 168 15.44 10.75 1.08
CA ALA A 168 16.76 11.08 1.59
C ALA A 168 17.85 10.66 0.58
N PRO A 169 18.72 11.57 0.11
CA PRO A 169 19.77 11.23 -0.85
C PRO A 169 20.70 10.11 -0.38
N GLY A 170 21.06 9.19 -1.28
CA GLY A 170 22.06 8.15 -1.03
C GLY A 170 21.62 6.99 -0.11
N LEU A 171 20.36 6.97 0.33
CA LEU A 171 19.78 5.91 1.16
C LEU A 171 18.78 5.06 0.38
N TYR A 172 18.36 3.93 0.96
CA TYR A 172 17.22 3.17 0.47
C TYR A 172 15.93 3.79 1.01
N ASN A 173 15.06 4.27 0.11
CA ASN A 173 13.88 5.06 0.49
C ASN A 173 12.57 4.31 0.28
N ILE A 174 11.79 4.14 1.35
CA ILE A 174 10.46 3.54 1.34
C ILE A 174 9.41 4.65 1.40
N CYS A 175 8.45 4.62 0.49
CA CYS A 175 7.36 5.58 0.39
C CYS A 175 6.10 5.03 1.07
N TYR A 176 5.72 5.59 2.21
CA TYR A 176 4.48 5.26 2.91
C TYR A 176 3.26 5.73 2.11
N VAL A 177 2.28 4.85 1.93
CA VAL A 177 0.98 5.17 1.32
C VAL A 177 -0.14 4.50 2.12
N ASN A 178 -1.09 5.26 2.66
CA ASN A 178 -2.29 4.68 3.27
C ASN A 178 -3.21 4.11 2.19
N ALA A 179 -3.13 2.79 1.96
CA ALA A 179 -3.67 2.18 0.75
C ALA A 179 -5.04 1.54 0.92
N PHE A 180 -5.44 1.22 2.15
CA PHE A 180 -6.66 0.47 2.45
C PHE A 180 -7.73 1.30 3.17
N GLN A 181 -7.37 2.48 3.66
CA GLN A 181 -8.26 3.39 4.35
C GLN A 181 -8.15 4.80 3.76
N ALA A 182 -9.21 5.58 3.93
CA ALA A 182 -9.21 7.01 3.61
C ALA A 182 -8.98 7.80 4.90
N GLN A 183 -7.85 8.50 4.96
CA GLN A 183 -7.51 9.43 6.03
C GLN A 183 -8.62 10.47 6.23
N PRO A 184 -8.82 11.01 7.44
CA PRO A 184 -9.94 11.92 7.71
C PRO A 184 -9.97 13.12 6.76
N ASP A 185 -8.80 13.71 6.50
CA ASP A 185 -8.62 14.89 5.66
C ASP A 185 -8.78 14.57 4.15
N GLU A 186 -8.61 13.31 3.77
CA GLU A 186 -8.72 12.84 2.39
C GLU A 186 -10.07 12.20 2.07
N ARG A 187 -10.88 11.88 3.09
CA ARG A 187 -12.15 11.18 2.98
C ARG A 187 -13.12 11.85 1.99
N GLY A 188 -13.16 13.17 1.98
CA GLY A 188 -14.01 13.94 1.06
C GLY A 188 -13.63 13.80 -0.41
N SER A 189 -12.39 13.40 -0.71
CA SER A 189 -11.90 13.22 -2.08
C SER A 189 -12.28 11.85 -2.68
N TRP A 190 -12.69 10.89 -1.85
CA TRP A 190 -13.03 9.54 -2.28
C TRP A 190 -14.48 9.45 -2.78
N PRO A 191 -14.73 8.78 -3.93
CA PRO A 191 -16.08 8.47 -4.36
C PRO A 191 -16.84 7.72 -3.28
N ARG A 192 -18.09 8.12 -3.03
CA ARG A 192 -18.91 7.56 -1.94
C ARG A 192 -19.10 6.05 -2.01
N ASP A 193 -19.04 5.47 -3.20
CA ASP A 193 -19.21 4.04 -3.48
C ASP A 193 -17.92 3.23 -3.35
N LEU A 194 -16.76 3.90 -3.22
CA LEU A 194 -15.46 3.29 -2.92
C LEU A 194 -15.11 3.34 -1.43
N LEU A 195 -15.99 3.91 -0.60
CA LEU A 195 -15.93 3.74 0.86
C LEU A 195 -16.79 2.53 1.23
N LEU A 196 -16.25 1.64 2.05
CA LEU A 196 -16.95 0.45 2.52
C LEU A 196 -18.19 0.86 3.32
N ARG A 197 -19.31 0.20 3.04
CA ARG A 197 -20.60 0.47 3.68
C ARG A 197 -21.20 -0.78 4.27
N ASP A 198 -21.86 -0.64 5.42
CA ASP A 198 -22.66 -1.70 6.00
C ASP A 198 -24.04 -1.82 5.33
N ALA A 199 -24.82 -2.81 5.76
CA ALA A 199 -26.15 -3.09 5.23
C ALA A 199 -27.15 -1.92 5.39
N HIS A 200 -26.87 -0.96 6.27
CA HIS A 200 -27.68 0.24 6.49
C HIS A 200 -27.16 1.45 5.71
N GLY A 201 -26.14 1.26 4.87
CA GLY A 201 -25.51 2.30 4.06
C GLY A 201 -24.53 3.20 4.84
N GLY A 202 -24.28 2.89 6.12
CA GLY A 202 -23.32 3.59 6.96
C GLY A 202 -21.87 3.29 6.54
N VAL A 203 -21.00 4.30 6.52
CA VAL A 203 -19.58 4.07 6.21
C VAL A 203 -18.93 3.31 7.36
N VAL A 204 -18.20 2.25 7.03
CA VAL A 204 -17.41 1.49 7.99
C VAL A 204 -16.14 2.26 8.29
N VAL A 205 -15.99 2.67 9.55
CA VAL A 205 -14.88 3.49 10.03
C VAL A 205 -14.07 2.69 11.04
N ASP A 206 -12.76 2.71 10.85
CA ASP A 206 -11.80 2.31 11.86
C ASP A 206 -11.84 3.33 13.01
N ARG A 207 -12.20 2.87 14.21
CA ARG A 207 -12.41 3.76 15.35
C ARG A 207 -11.12 4.29 15.94
N ASP A 208 -10.04 3.54 15.81
CA ASP A 208 -8.76 3.93 16.39
C ASP A 208 -8.14 5.12 15.63
N TRP A 209 -8.47 5.24 14.33
CA TRP A 209 -7.93 6.27 13.42
C TRP A 209 -8.96 7.25 12.88
N ASN A 210 -10.26 6.98 13.10
CA ASN A 210 -11.36 7.72 12.46
C ASN A 210 -11.26 7.70 10.92
N GLU A 211 -10.77 6.60 10.36
CA GLU A 211 -10.53 6.44 8.93
C GLU A 211 -11.59 5.53 8.29
N ALA A 212 -12.10 5.93 7.12
CA ALA A 212 -13.07 5.10 6.40
C ALA A 212 -12.35 3.97 5.66
N LEU A 213 -12.81 2.73 5.82
CA LEU A 213 -12.28 1.60 5.05
C LEU A 213 -12.64 1.77 3.57
N LEU A 214 -11.71 1.42 2.68
CA LEU A 214 -11.95 1.40 1.25
C LEU A 214 -12.65 0.11 0.82
N ASP A 215 -13.60 0.23 -0.11
CA ASP A 215 -14.35 -0.92 -0.62
C ASP A 215 -13.54 -1.65 -1.70
N ILE A 216 -12.95 -2.77 -1.32
CA ILE A 216 -12.16 -3.65 -2.19
C ILE A 216 -12.84 -5.01 -2.41
N GLY A 217 -14.12 -5.15 -2.03
CA GLY A 217 -14.83 -6.43 -1.99
C GLY A 217 -15.28 -6.96 -3.36
N THR A 218 -15.29 -6.12 -4.39
CA THR A 218 -15.54 -6.55 -5.78
C THR A 218 -14.34 -6.20 -6.65
N ALA A 219 -14.09 -7.00 -7.70
CA ALA A 219 -13.00 -6.74 -8.63
C ALA A 219 -13.07 -5.33 -9.24
N ALA A 220 -14.26 -4.89 -9.66
CA ALA A 220 -14.45 -3.56 -10.25
C ALA A 220 -14.17 -2.41 -9.27
N LYS A 221 -14.62 -2.51 -8.01
CA LYS A 221 -14.31 -1.50 -7.00
C LYS A 221 -12.83 -1.52 -6.63
N ARG A 222 -12.25 -2.71 -6.47
CA ARG A 222 -10.83 -2.91 -6.18
C ARG A 222 -9.92 -2.30 -7.24
N GLU A 223 -10.23 -2.45 -8.52
CA GLU A 223 -9.50 -1.79 -9.62
C GLU A 223 -9.61 -0.27 -9.55
N ARG A 224 -10.80 0.27 -9.27
CA ARG A 224 -11.01 1.72 -9.13
C ARG A 224 -10.29 2.30 -7.91
N VAL A 225 -10.27 1.58 -6.79
CA VAL A 225 -9.45 1.94 -5.62
C VAL A 225 -7.96 1.90 -5.99
N ALA A 226 -7.51 0.83 -6.64
CA ALA A 226 -6.12 0.68 -7.07
C ALA A 226 -5.69 1.82 -8.00
N GLN A 227 -6.52 2.22 -8.96
CA GLN A 227 -6.23 3.37 -9.84
C GLN A 227 -5.97 4.67 -9.08
N ARG A 228 -6.57 4.87 -7.90
CA ARG A 228 -6.31 6.05 -7.06
C ARG A 228 -4.99 5.92 -6.31
N VAL A 229 -4.78 4.80 -5.63
CA VAL A 229 -3.53 4.51 -4.90
C VAL A 229 -2.32 4.50 -5.85
N ASN A 230 -2.50 3.97 -7.05
CA ASN A 230 -1.51 3.91 -8.10
C ASN A 230 -0.98 5.29 -8.52
N ARG A 231 -1.80 6.36 -8.45
CA ARG A 231 -1.29 7.72 -8.70
C ARG A 231 -0.33 8.20 -7.61
N TRP A 232 -0.50 7.72 -6.37
CA TRP A 232 0.44 7.98 -5.29
C TRP A 232 1.73 7.18 -5.50
N ILE A 233 1.62 5.90 -5.87
CA ILE A 233 2.78 5.05 -6.23
C ILE A 233 3.55 5.67 -7.40
N ASP A 234 2.87 6.21 -8.43
CA ASP A 234 3.50 6.95 -9.53
C ASP A 234 4.27 8.17 -9.00
N GLY A 235 3.70 8.87 -8.02
CA GLY A 235 4.36 9.99 -7.34
C GLY A 235 5.63 9.57 -6.61
N CYS A 236 5.59 8.46 -5.88
CA CYS A 236 6.77 7.88 -5.23
C CYS A 236 7.85 7.54 -6.26
N ALA A 237 7.48 6.88 -7.37
CA ALA A 237 8.41 6.54 -8.44
C ALA A 237 9.07 7.79 -9.06
N ARG A 238 8.26 8.81 -9.40
CA ARG A 238 8.77 10.07 -9.97
C ARG A 238 9.70 10.82 -9.02
N LYS A 239 9.47 10.74 -7.71
CA LYS A 239 10.32 11.35 -6.69
C LYS A 239 11.64 10.59 -6.47
N GLY A 240 11.76 9.36 -6.98
CA GLY A 240 12.96 8.53 -6.84
C GLY A 240 12.99 7.69 -5.57
N PHE A 241 11.83 7.32 -5.00
CA PHE A 241 11.78 6.28 -3.98
C PHE A 241 12.18 4.92 -4.56
N ASP A 242 12.62 4.02 -3.69
CA ASP A 242 13.01 2.64 -4.04
C ASP A 242 11.88 1.63 -3.87
N ALA A 243 10.99 1.93 -2.94
CA ALA A 243 9.91 1.05 -2.56
C ALA A 243 8.68 1.81 -2.11
N VAL A 244 7.56 1.10 -2.04
CA VAL A 244 6.32 1.57 -1.42
C VAL A 244 5.93 0.66 -0.26
N GLU A 245 5.35 1.26 0.76
CA GLU A 245 4.76 0.62 1.94
C GLU A 245 3.25 0.92 1.95
N PRO A 246 2.42 0.05 1.36
CA PRO A 246 0.97 0.19 1.42
C PRO A 246 0.48 -0.21 2.81
N ASP A 247 0.04 0.79 3.57
CA ASP A 247 -0.41 0.63 4.95
C ASP A 247 -1.81 0.05 5.05
N ASN A 248 -2.19 -0.39 6.26
CA ASN A 248 -3.52 -0.88 6.59
C ASN A 248 -3.96 -2.17 5.86
N TYR A 249 -3.03 -3.04 5.48
CA TYR A 249 -3.30 -4.31 4.79
C TYR A 249 -4.27 -5.23 5.57
N ASP A 250 -4.29 -5.11 6.89
CA ASP A 250 -5.17 -5.84 7.80
C ASP A 250 -6.57 -5.22 7.97
N SER A 251 -6.94 -4.18 7.21
CA SER A 251 -8.25 -3.50 7.32
C SER A 251 -9.44 -4.44 7.20
N TYR A 252 -9.28 -5.57 6.51
CA TYR A 252 -10.33 -6.59 6.41
C TYR A 252 -10.75 -7.12 7.78
N THR A 253 -9.86 -7.15 8.78
CA THR A 253 -10.16 -7.56 10.17
C THR A 253 -11.10 -6.59 10.88
N ARG A 254 -11.13 -5.32 10.45
CA ARG A 254 -11.94 -4.23 11.01
C ARG A 254 -13.19 -3.93 10.16
N SER A 255 -13.45 -4.75 9.14
CA SER A 255 -14.54 -4.59 8.17
C SER A 255 -15.91 -5.06 8.66
N ARG A 256 -16.01 -5.61 9.88
CA ARG A 256 -17.21 -6.31 10.40
C ARG A 256 -17.63 -7.52 9.53
N GLY A 257 -16.65 -8.19 8.91
CA GLY A 257 -16.88 -9.35 8.06
C GLY A 257 -17.35 -9.02 6.63
N LEU A 258 -17.32 -7.74 6.23
CA LEU A 258 -17.68 -7.31 4.88
C LEU A 258 -16.54 -7.46 3.87
N LEU A 259 -15.30 -7.58 4.36
CA LEU A 259 -14.11 -7.88 3.57
C LEU A 259 -13.39 -9.08 4.18
N ASP A 260 -12.73 -9.87 3.35
CA ASP A 260 -11.90 -10.98 3.81
C ASP A 260 -10.41 -10.84 3.41
N ALA A 261 -9.59 -11.80 3.85
CA ALA A 261 -8.17 -11.84 3.54
C ALA A 261 -7.89 -12.03 2.03
N GLY A 262 -8.80 -12.68 1.30
CA GLY A 262 -8.72 -12.87 -0.14
C GLY A 262 -8.89 -11.54 -0.88
N ASP A 263 -9.83 -10.71 -0.45
CA ASP A 263 -10.04 -9.36 -0.98
C ASP A 263 -8.80 -8.49 -0.79
N ALA A 264 -8.26 -8.47 0.43
CA ALA A 264 -7.06 -7.73 0.76
C ALA A 264 -5.86 -8.21 -0.08
N THR A 265 -5.64 -9.52 -0.17
CA THR A 265 -4.52 -10.12 -0.92
C THR A 265 -4.62 -9.81 -2.42
N ALA A 266 -5.81 -9.88 -2.98
CA ALA A 266 -6.02 -9.59 -4.39
C ALA A 266 -5.90 -8.09 -4.70
N PHE A 267 -6.24 -7.21 -3.75
CA PHE A 267 -5.98 -5.78 -3.88
C PHE A 267 -4.48 -5.48 -3.80
N MET A 268 -3.78 -6.06 -2.84
CA MET A 268 -2.32 -5.94 -2.74
C MET A 268 -1.62 -6.41 -4.02
N ALA A 269 -2.08 -7.52 -4.61
CA ALA A 269 -1.54 -8.01 -5.88
C ALA A 269 -1.69 -7.02 -7.05
N LEU A 270 -2.75 -6.20 -7.08
CA LEU A 270 -2.90 -5.13 -8.07
C LEU A 270 -1.86 -4.02 -7.85
N LEU A 271 -1.65 -3.61 -6.59
CA LEU A 271 -0.67 -2.59 -6.24
C LEU A 271 0.76 -3.07 -6.51
N SER A 272 1.08 -4.32 -6.19
CA SER A 272 2.40 -4.91 -6.43
C SER A 272 2.77 -4.92 -7.90
N ARG A 273 1.86 -5.37 -8.77
CA ARG A 273 2.08 -5.33 -10.23
C ARG A 273 2.36 -3.91 -10.72
N HIS A 274 1.65 -2.93 -10.20
CA HIS A 274 1.82 -1.53 -10.58
C HIS A 274 3.15 -0.94 -10.09
N ALA A 275 3.53 -1.24 -8.84
CA ALA A 275 4.80 -0.83 -8.24
C ALA A 275 6.00 -1.45 -8.99
N HIS A 276 5.96 -2.75 -9.28
CA HIS A 276 7.01 -3.44 -10.03
C HIS A 276 7.18 -2.88 -11.45
N ALA A 277 6.08 -2.51 -12.12
CA ALA A 277 6.13 -1.84 -13.42
C ALA A 277 6.81 -0.45 -13.38
N ARG A 278 7.04 0.11 -12.18
CA ARG A 278 7.77 1.35 -11.92
C ARG A 278 9.12 1.13 -11.26
N HIS A 279 9.60 -0.11 -11.25
CA HIS A 279 10.84 -0.52 -10.60
C HIS A 279 10.87 -0.26 -9.09
N LEU A 280 9.71 -0.13 -8.45
CA LEU A 280 9.57 -0.03 -6.99
C LEU A 280 9.38 -1.42 -6.38
N ALA A 281 10.13 -1.75 -5.35
CA ALA A 281 9.77 -2.87 -4.48
C ALA A 281 8.51 -2.53 -3.65
N ILE A 282 7.80 -3.54 -3.16
CA ILE A 282 6.59 -3.33 -2.36
C ILE A 282 6.62 -4.13 -1.07
N ALA A 283 6.33 -3.45 0.04
CA ALA A 283 6.34 -4.03 1.37
C ALA A 283 5.00 -4.68 1.71
N GLN A 284 5.04 -5.77 2.47
CA GLN A 284 3.95 -6.10 3.37
C GLN A 284 4.02 -5.20 4.60
N LYS A 285 2.93 -4.51 4.93
CA LYS A 285 2.80 -3.80 6.19
C LYS A 285 2.03 -4.65 7.20
N ASN A 286 2.67 -5.03 8.31
CA ASN A 286 2.08 -5.88 9.36
C ASN A 286 1.41 -7.15 8.80
N THR A 287 0.29 -7.58 9.39
CA THR A 287 -0.56 -8.68 8.86
C THR A 287 0.20 -10.02 8.80
N ALA A 288 0.81 -10.43 9.93
CA ALA A 288 1.62 -11.65 10.04
C ALA A 288 0.90 -12.90 9.51
N GLU A 289 -0.41 -12.99 9.72
CA GLU A 289 -1.26 -14.09 9.28
C GLU A 289 -1.29 -14.27 7.74
N LEU A 290 -0.99 -13.22 6.98
CA LEU A 290 -0.90 -13.27 5.51
C LEU A 290 0.54 -13.33 4.97
N ALA A 291 1.57 -13.34 5.84
CA ALA A 291 2.97 -13.41 5.40
C ALA A 291 3.26 -14.66 4.53
N GLY A 292 2.57 -15.78 4.78
CA GLY A 292 2.65 -16.99 3.95
C GLY A 292 2.11 -16.80 2.52
N GLN A 293 1.26 -15.79 2.30
CA GLN A 293 0.66 -15.45 1.00
C GLN A 293 1.46 -14.41 0.22
N ARG A 294 2.63 -13.96 0.72
CA ARG A 294 3.41 -12.89 0.08
C ARG A 294 3.67 -13.10 -1.42
N ARG A 295 3.83 -14.34 -1.89
CA ARG A 295 4.07 -14.65 -3.32
C ARG A 295 2.81 -14.40 -4.15
N ARG A 296 1.64 -14.71 -3.60
CA ARG A 296 0.34 -14.44 -4.23
C ARG A 296 0.07 -12.94 -4.31
N ALA A 297 0.45 -12.20 -3.26
CA ALA A 297 0.36 -10.74 -3.21
C ALA A 297 1.48 -10.02 -4.00
N GLY A 298 2.57 -10.71 -4.36
CA GLY A 298 3.74 -10.12 -5.03
C GLY A 298 4.58 -9.21 -4.13
N LEU A 299 4.67 -9.51 -2.83
CA LEU A 299 5.37 -8.70 -1.83
C LEU A 299 6.84 -9.12 -1.70
N ASP A 300 7.71 -8.12 -1.54
CA ASP A 300 9.16 -8.26 -1.64
C ASP A 300 9.90 -8.26 -0.29
N PHE A 301 9.38 -7.50 0.67
CA PHE A 301 9.91 -7.36 2.03
C PHE A 301 8.78 -7.01 3.02
N ALA A 302 9.09 -6.89 4.31
CA ALA A 302 8.12 -6.45 5.32
C ALA A 302 8.54 -5.16 6.02
N VAL A 303 7.56 -4.32 6.29
CA VAL A 303 7.61 -3.24 7.29
C VAL A 303 6.66 -3.65 8.42
N THR A 304 7.16 -3.74 9.64
CA THR A 304 6.39 -4.22 10.79
C THR A 304 6.42 -3.23 11.93
N GLU A 305 5.34 -3.19 12.69
CA GLU A 305 5.27 -2.52 13.96
C GLU A 305 5.14 -3.56 15.07
N GLU A 306 6.03 -3.46 16.06
CA GLU A 306 6.01 -4.20 17.30
C GLU A 306 6.20 -5.72 17.13
N CYS A 307 6.95 -6.19 16.11
CA CYS A 307 7.10 -7.64 15.89
C CYS A 307 7.78 -8.35 17.06
N GLY A 308 8.67 -7.67 17.79
CA GLY A 308 9.31 -8.20 18.99
C GLY A 308 8.35 -8.24 20.15
N GLN A 309 7.62 -7.14 20.39
CA GLN A 309 6.57 -7.08 21.40
C GLN A 309 5.58 -8.25 21.28
N TYR A 310 5.15 -8.58 20.04
CA TYR A 310 4.14 -9.60 19.76
C TYR A 310 4.67 -11.01 19.40
N ASP A 311 5.98 -11.25 19.47
CA ASP A 311 6.61 -12.53 19.09
C ASP A 311 6.39 -12.92 17.60
N GLU A 312 6.25 -11.94 16.72
CA GLU A 312 5.93 -12.14 15.30
C GLU A 312 7.13 -12.02 14.36
N CYS A 313 8.27 -11.49 14.82
CA CYS A 313 9.42 -11.24 13.94
C CYS A 313 9.85 -12.46 13.11
N GLY A 314 9.76 -13.67 13.68
CA GLY A 314 10.12 -14.90 12.98
C GLY A 314 9.21 -15.26 11.81
N VAL A 315 7.93 -14.85 11.86
CA VAL A 315 6.98 -15.04 10.77
C VAL A 315 7.45 -14.26 9.54
N TYR A 316 7.75 -12.98 9.74
CA TYR A 316 8.22 -12.09 8.67
C TYR A 316 9.63 -12.47 8.18
N ALA A 317 10.56 -12.73 9.11
CA ALA A 317 11.93 -13.11 8.78
C ALA A 317 11.99 -14.38 7.92
N LYS A 318 11.14 -15.38 8.23
CA LYS A 318 11.01 -16.59 7.42
C LYS A 318 10.39 -16.28 6.05
N ALA A 319 9.29 -15.53 6.03
CA ALA A 319 8.57 -15.25 4.81
C ALA A 319 9.46 -14.53 3.79
N PHE A 320 10.07 -13.41 4.18
CA PHE A 320 10.76 -12.51 3.25
C PHE A 320 12.22 -12.88 3.02
N ALA A 321 12.71 -13.95 3.68
CA ALA A 321 14.08 -14.02 4.22
C ALA A 321 14.34 -12.73 5.03
N ASP A 322 15.31 -12.57 5.91
CA ASP A 322 15.48 -11.37 6.79
C ASP A 322 15.44 -9.88 6.25
N ARG A 323 14.79 -9.52 5.12
CA ARG A 323 14.35 -8.17 4.71
C ARG A 323 13.09 -7.78 5.48
N VAL A 324 13.28 -7.48 6.74
CA VAL A 324 12.24 -6.89 7.61
C VAL A 324 12.82 -5.62 8.20
N VAL A 325 12.05 -4.54 8.08
CA VAL A 325 12.27 -3.32 8.88
C VAL A 325 11.19 -3.28 9.95
N ASP A 326 11.58 -3.17 11.20
CA ASP A 326 10.68 -3.26 12.35
C ASP A 326 10.74 -1.99 13.20
N ILE A 327 9.56 -1.53 13.61
CA ILE A 327 9.34 -0.35 14.44
C ILE A 327 8.78 -0.81 15.78
N GLU A 328 9.55 -0.62 16.84
CA GLU A 328 9.08 -0.86 18.21
C GLU A 328 8.64 0.46 18.84
N TYR A 329 7.52 0.47 19.57
CA TYR A 329 7.05 1.69 20.26
C TYR A 329 7.43 1.71 21.74
N THR A 330 7.94 0.60 22.28
CA THR A 330 8.32 0.48 23.68
C THR A 330 9.77 0.04 23.85
N ALA A 331 10.37 0.39 24.98
CA ALA A 331 11.72 -0.09 25.31
C ALA A 331 11.76 -1.62 25.50
N SER A 332 10.68 -2.21 26.02
CA SER A 332 10.56 -3.66 26.18
C SER A 332 10.49 -4.39 24.84
N GLY A 333 9.68 -3.87 23.91
CA GLY A 333 9.57 -4.38 22.55
C GLY A 333 10.91 -4.33 21.83
N LEU A 334 11.60 -3.18 21.88
CA LEU A 334 12.96 -3.04 21.33
C LEU A 334 13.93 -4.08 21.89
N ARG A 335 14.01 -4.22 23.23
CA ARG A 335 14.92 -5.21 23.84
C ARG A 335 14.61 -6.63 23.38
N LYS A 336 13.33 -6.99 23.27
CA LYS A 336 12.88 -8.31 22.85
C LYS A 336 13.18 -8.58 21.39
N ALA A 337 12.90 -7.62 20.50
CA ALA A 337 13.25 -7.67 19.09
C ALA A 337 14.78 -7.84 18.91
N LEU A 338 15.58 -7.02 19.59
CA LEU A 338 17.04 -7.08 19.51
C LEU A 338 17.60 -8.41 20.04
N ALA A 339 17.08 -8.93 21.15
CA ALA A 339 17.56 -10.19 21.74
C ALA A 339 17.41 -11.40 20.79
N GLY A 340 16.31 -11.47 20.05
CA GLY A 340 16.07 -12.57 19.10
C GLY A 340 16.57 -12.31 17.68
N TRP A 341 16.56 -11.04 17.24
CA TRP A 341 16.59 -10.69 15.82
C TRP A 341 17.52 -9.53 15.47
N GLY A 342 18.20 -8.95 16.47
CA GLY A 342 19.05 -7.75 16.32
C GLY A 342 20.19 -7.89 15.30
N ASN A 343 20.68 -9.10 15.06
CA ASN A 343 21.74 -9.37 14.07
C ASN A 343 21.22 -9.73 12.66
N ARG A 344 19.90 -9.74 12.47
CA ARG A 344 19.23 -10.22 11.25
C ARG A 344 18.32 -9.18 10.62
N LEU A 345 17.56 -8.47 11.45
CA LEU A 345 16.54 -7.52 11.01
C LEU A 345 16.99 -6.08 11.21
N SER A 346 16.33 -5.15 10.54
CA SER A 346 16.57 -3.72 10.69
C SER A 346 15.58 -3.15 11.70
N ILE A 347 15.98 -2.94 12.95
CA ILE A 347 15.06 -2.61 14.05
C ILE A 347 15.31 -1.19 14.55
N VAL A 348 14.25 -0.42 14.75
CA VAL A 348 14.29 0.90 15.39
C VAL A 348 13.15 1.02 16.39
N ARG A 349 13.38 1.68 17.51
CA ARG A 349 12.33 2.17 18.37
C ARG A 349 11.97 3.59 18.00
N ARG A 350 10.67 3.87 17.87
CA ARG A 350 10.13 5.22 17.71
C ARG A 350 9.14 5.57 18.80
N ASP A 351 8.84 6.85 18.94
CA ASP A 351 7.64 7.28 19.67
C ASP A 351 6.41 6.92 18.86
N ARG A 352 5.28 6.74 19.55
CA ARG A 352 4.04 6.35 18.90
C ARG A 352 3.65 7.42 17.87
N ASP A 353 3.74 8.70 18.18
CA ASP A 353 3.34 9.74 17.22
C ASP A 353 4.32 9.94 16.03
N VAL A 354 5.39 9.14 15.96
CA VAL A 354 6.44 9.17 14.93
C VAL A 354 6.96 10.59 14.65
N THR A 355 7.08 11.37 15.72
CA THR A 355 7.38 12.80 15.68
C THR A 355 8.79 13.09 15.16
N THR A 356 9.07 14.34 14.81
CA THR A 356 10.39 14.78 14.32
C THR A 356 11.28 15.28 15.47
N PRO A 357 12.62 15.32 15.29
CA PRO A 357 13.53 15.89 16.28
C PRO A 357 13.11 17.31 16.70
N GLY A 358 13.18 17.58 18.00
CA GLY A 358 12.73 18.85 18.60
C GLY A 358 11.30 18.81 19.16
N SER A 359 10.53 17.77 18.87
CA SER A 359 9.25 17.51 19.56
C SER A 359 9.51 16.95 20.96
N GLU A 360 8.69 17.33 21.95
CA GLU A 360 8.82 16.87 23.35
C GLU A 360 8.76 15.34 23.48
N GLY A 361 7.94 14.69 22.66
CA GLY A 361 7.75 13.23 22.65
C GLY A 361 8.71 12.46 21.75
N TYR A 362 9.69 13.10 21.10
CA TYR A 362 10.55 12.45 20.11
C TYR A 362 11.36 11.30 20.73
N VAL A 363 11.19 10.08 20.20
CA VAL A 363 12.01 8.93 20.58
C VAL A 363 12.59 8.30 19.33
N ARG A 364 13.90 8.15 19.28
CA ARG A 364 14.57 7.25 18.33
C ARG A 364 15.67 6.49 19.04
N ALA A 365 15.55 5.16 19.12
CA ALA A 365 16.57 4.30 19.71
C ALA A 365 16.81 3.05 18.86
N VAL A 366 18.03 2.55 18.84
CA VAL A 366 18.43 1.34 18.09
C VAL A 366 19.14 0.31 18.97
N ARG A 367 19.23 0.59 20.28
CA ARG A 367 19.86 -0.24 21.31
C ARG A 367 19.09 -0.10 22.61
#